data_AF-A0A1G0Y5M6-F1
#
_entry.id   AF-A0A1G0Y5M6-F1
#
_cell.length_a   1.000
_cell.length_b   1.000
_cell.length_c   1.000
_cell.angle_alpha   90.00
_cell.angle_beta   90.00
_cell.angle_gamma   90.00
#
_symmetry.space_group_name_H-M   'P 1'
#
loop_
_entity.id
_entity.type
_entity.pdbx_description
1 polymer ?
#
loop_
_entity_poly.entity_id
_entity_poly.type
_entity_poly.pdbx_seq_one_letter_code
_entity_poly.pdbx_strand_id
1 'polypeptide(L)'
;MKSVVIFGAGISGLSAAHELVRLGYAVSVYEALDQAGGFFRSSRIGQSNMPAEYSWHGMGPWYHNTFDLMHEIPFNEKGNIYDLALSRPLDFGIFPDSGKAQFYDKGLKSIPRMFSMDNWEFIKWAYLMLKTWTSNNRSKIEYDRLNAAQAWKPLLKDKANRTWRSCFGPWIGSDWSKVSLHTAGEFFRKQLITKPVHRHEADEDGPAWAQGAGIGWLLFKGPSSEYWFNPWVRYLEEKGVRFFWKKSLTKLEFDGAHTKTQAQVWSIEGAVESGRRAAKAIDGRVEVIDQYRPVWIKTIAKTDDILYSIKAPHIIDFIFWSLLILCGCMFYLCFW
;
A
#
# COMPACT_ATOMS: atom_id res chain seq x y z
N MET A 1 29.33 11.68 19.50
CA MET A 1 28.04 11.59 18.80
C MET A 1 28.30 11.07 17.39
N LYS A 2 27.65 9.98 16.96
CA LYS A 2 27.80 9.46 15.58
C LYS A 2 26.98 10.32 14.61
N SER A 3 27.52 10.61 13.43
CA SER A 3 26.84 11.42 12.41
C SER A 3 26.26 10.56 11.30
N VAL A 4 25.06 10.92 10.83
CA VAL A 4 24.42 10.30 9.67
C VAL A 4 24.01 11.39 8.68
N VAL A 5 24.30 11.15 7.40
CA VAL A 5 23.88 11.99 6.28
C VAL A 5 22.83 11.25 5.48
N ILE A 6 21.72 11.91 5.20
CA ILE A 6 20.58 11.39 4.44
C ILE A 6 20.41 12.27 3.20
N PHE A 7 20.31 11.65 2.03
CA PHE A 7 20.04 12.34 0.77
C PHE A 7 18.59 12.09 0.35
N GLY A 8 17.80 13.16 0.34
CA GLY A 8 16.36 13.18 0.03
C GLY A 8 15.49 13.41 1.27
N ALA A 9 14.66 14.45 1.24
CA ALA A 9 13.65 14.78 2.25
C ALA A 9 12.25 14.29 1.84
N GLY A 10 12.17 13.16 1.13
CA GLY A 10 10.93 12.40 0.94
C GLY A 10 10.60 11.54 2.16
N ILE A 11 9.43 10.89 2.13
CA ILE A 11 8.91 10.07 3.26
C ILE A 11 9.96 9.09 3.80
N SER A 12 10.68 8.36 2.94
CA SER A 12 11.71 7.42 3.40
C SER A 12 12.89 8.09 4.09
N GLY A 13 13.37 9.22 3.59
CA GLY A 13 14.50 9.94 4.18
C GLY A 13 14.12 10.59 5.51
N LEU A 14 12.93 11.21 5.57
CA LEU A 14 12.38 11.77 6.81
C LEU A 14 12.12 10.69 7.87
N SER A 15 11.65 9.51 7.47
CA SER A 15 11.45 8.39 8.39
C SER A 15 12.78 7.93 9.00
N ALA A 16 13.83 7.77 8.17
CA ALA A 16 15.16 7.43 8.69
C ALA A 16 15.72 8.53 9.62
N ALA A 17 15.51 9.81 9.28
CA ALA A 17 15.92 10.94 10.11
C ALA A 17 15.20 10.93 11.47
N HIS A 18 13.90 10.66 11.46
CA HIS A 18 13.05 10.59 12.66
C HIS A 18 13.59 9.53 13.63
N GLU A 19 13.83 8.32 13.16
CA GLU A 19 14.35 7.23 14.02
C GLU A 19 15.74 7.55 14.59
N LEU A 20 16.65 8.02 13.73
CA LEU A 20 18.05 8.21 14.12
C LEU A 20 18.25 9.40 15.06
N VAL A 21 17.52 10.51 14.86
CA VAL A 21 17.65 11.68 15.75
C VAL A 21 17.17 11.35 17.16
N ARG A 22 16.09 10.57 17.30
CA ARG A 22 15.58 10.10 18.61
C ARG A 22 16.59 9.23 19.36
N LEU A 23 17.43 8.51 18.62
CA LEU A 23 18.48 7.67 19.18
C LEU A 23 19.79 8.42 19.49
N GLY A 24 19.79 9.75 19.33
CA GLY A 24 20.92 10.63 19.67
C GLY A 24 21.99 10.77 18.59
N TYR A 25 21.67 10.42 17.33
CA TYR A 25 22.58 10.64 16.21
C TYR A 25 22.55 12.10 15.74
N ALA A 26 23.68 12.61 15.28
CA ALA A 26 23.75 13.89 14.58
C ALA A 26 23.29 13.69 13.13
N VAL A 27 22.04 14.06 12.83
CA VAL A 27 21.44 13.81 11.51
C VAL A 27 21.52 15.06 10.64
N SER A 28 21.88 14.88 9.37
CA SER A 28 21.84 15.94 8.36
C SER A 28 21.14 15.44 7.10
N VAL A 29 20.13 16.18 6.63
CA VAL A 29 19.30 15.81 5.47
C VAL A 29 19.57 16.80 4.35
N TYR A 30 19.95 16.30 3.18
CA TYR A 30 20.19 17.10 1.97
C TYR A 30 19.05 16.86 0.98
N GLU A 31 18.41 17.93 0.52
CA GLU A 31 17.30 17.86 -0.44
C GLU A 31 17.59 18.74 -1.65
N ALA A 32 17.28 18.23 -2.84
CA ALA A 32 17.49 18.93 -4.10
C ALA A 32 16.52 20.10 -4.28
N LEU A 33 15.29 19.97 -3.76
CA LEU A 33 14.28 21.02 -3.75
C LEU A 33 14.44 21.96 -2.55
N ASP A 34 13.60 22.99 -2.51
CA ASP A 34 13.47 23.94 -1.41
C ASP A 34 12.42 23.55 -0.37
N GLN A 35 11.88 22.35 -0.50
CA GLN A 35 10.81 21.81 0.35
C GLN A 35 10.92 20.28 0.44
N ALA A 36 10.37 19.73 1.51
CA ALA A 36 10.24 18.30 1.72
C ALA A 36 9.07 17.68 0.95
N GLY A 37 8.98 16.35 1.03
CA GLY A 37 7.77 15.59 0.65
C GLY A 37 7.91 14.74 -0.60
N GLY A 38 8.97 14.94 -1.39
CA GLY A 38 9.20 14.16 -2.62
C GLY A 38 7.95 14.16 -3.52
N PHE A 39 7.57 13.01 -4.05
CA PHE A 39 6.38 12.85 -4.90
C PHE A 39 5.04 13.11 -4.18
N PHE A 40 5.02 13.18 -2.85
CA PHE A 40 3.80 13.34 -2.05
C PHE A 40 3.45 14.82 -1.78
N ARG A 41 4.34 15.75 -2.11
CA ARG A 41 4.17 17.16 -1.74
C ARG A 41 2.96 17.81 -2.44
N SER A 42 2.38 18.79 -1.76
CA SER A 42 1.43 19.73 -2.35
C SER A 42 2.11 21.04 -2.71
N SER A 43 1.44 21.85 -3.53
CA SER A 43 1.81 23.23 -3.85
C SER A 43 0.58 24.14 -3.82
N ARG A 44 0.79 25.45 -3.92
CA ARG A 44 -0.28 26.42 -4.14
C ARG A 44 -0.09 27.09 -5.50
N ILE A 45 -1.15 27.16 -6.30
CA ILE A 45 -1.11 27.59 -7.69
C ILE A 45 -1.77 28.96 -7.84
N GLY A 46 -1.09 29.85 -8.58
CA GLY A 46 -1.64 31.11 -9.05
C GLY A 46 -1.85 32.16 -7.96
N GLN A 47 -2.43 33.29 -8.35
CA GLN A 47 -2.70 34.41 -7.44
C GLN A 47 -3.79 34.08 -6.40
N SER A 48 -4.67 33.13 -6.71
CA SER A 48 -5.74 32.66 -5.81
C SER A 48 -5.25 31.72 -4.71
N ASN A 49 -3.97 31.36 -4.71
CA ASN A 49 -3.36 30.50 -3.69
C ASN A 49 -4.05 29.14 -3.55
N MET A 50 -4.60 28.61 -4.66
CA MET A 50 -5.38 27.38 -4.69
C MET A 50 -4.49 26.17 -4.40
N PRO A 51 -4.87 25.29 -3.46
CA PRO A 51 -4.08 24.10 -3.17
C PRO A 51 -4.13 23.11 -4.34
N ALA A 52 -2.98 22.51 -4.63
CA ALA A 52 -2.83 21.45 -5.62
C ALA A 52 -1.95 20.35 -5.05
N GLU A 53 -2.32 19.10 -5.33
CA GLU A 53 -1.52 17.93 -4.98
C GLU A 53 -0.70 17.50 -6.19
N TYR A 54 0.56 17.11 -5.98
CA TYR A 54 1.39 16.61 -7.08
C TYR A 54 0.89 15.25 -7.60
N SER A 55 0.40 14.41 -6.68
CA SER A 55 -0.17 13.10 -6.97
C SER A 55 -1.44 12.92 -6.15
N TRP A 56 -2.31 12.00 -6.56
CA TRP A 56 -3.35 11.54 -5.66
C TRP A 56 -2.72 10.67 -4.57
N HIS A 57 -3.31 10.70 -3.38
CA HIS A 57 -2.81 10.03 -2.20
C HIS A 57 -3.96 9.42 -1.42
N GLY A 58 -3.68 8.39 -0.63
CA GLY A 58 -4.59 7.94 0.41
C GLY A 58 -3.97 6.85 1.26
N MET A 59 -4.49 6.72 2.48
CA MET A 59 -3.92 5.90 3.53
C MET A 59 -4.88 4.77 3.90
N GLY A 60 -4.49 3.56 3.51
CA GLY A 60 -5.29 2.35 3.75
C GLY A 60 -5.03 1.74 5.13
N PRO A 61 -5.84 0.75 5.53
CA PRO A 61 -5.80 0.12 6.87
C PRO A 61 -4.54 -0.69 7.20
N TRP A 62 -3.66 -0.90 6.22
CA TRP A 62 -2.33 -1.54 6.33
C TRP A 62 -1.15 -0.58 6.57
N TYR A 63 -1.39 0.73 6.66
CA TYR A 63 -0.32 1.74 6.77
C TYR A 63 0.18 1.90 8.22
N HIS A 64 0.56 0.77 8.83
CA HIS A 64 0.87 0.69 10.25
C HIS A 64 2.06 1.55 10.66
N ASN A 65 3.19 1.47 9.95
CA ASN A 65 4.36 2.30 10.26
C ASN A 65 4.08 3.78 10.00
N THR A 66 3.28 4.07 8.97
CA THR A 66 2.89 5.45 8.64
C THR A 66 2.08 6.06 9.77
N PHE A 67 1.05 5.37 10.25
CA PHE A 67 0.19 5.87 11.34
C PHE A 67 0.92 5.92 12.68
N ASP A 68 1.76 4.93 12.97
CA ASP A 68 2.64 4.95 14.14
C ASP A 68 3.53 6.19 14.14
N LEU A 69 4.17 6.51 13.01
CA LEU A 69 4.99 7.72 12.88
C LEU A 69 4.17 9.02 13.01
N MET A 70 2.94 9.05 12.46
CA MET A 70 2.06 10.23 12.56
C MET A 70 1.60 10.53 13.98
N HIS A 71 1.48 9.52 14.85
CA HIS A 71 1.18 9.74 16.28
C HIS A 71 2.29 10.52 17.00
N GLU A 72 3.53 10.41 16.53
CA GLU A 72 4.70 11.00 17.18
C GLU A 72 4.97 12.44 16.75
N ILE A 73 4.38 12.89 15.64
CA ILE A 73 4.58 14.23 15.10
C ILE A 73 3.46 15.16 15.60
N PRO A 74 3.79 16.22 16.35
CA PRO A 74 2.83 17.25 16.71
C PRO A 74 2.26 17.91 15.46
N PHE A 75 0.94 18.02 15.37
CA PHE A 75 0.28 18.81 14.34
C PHE A 75 0.16 20.27 14.78
N ASN A 76 -0.29 20.46 16.03
CA ASN A 76 -0.31 21.72 16.76
C ASN A 76 -0.38 21.43 18.28
N GLU A 77 -0.61 22.44 19.09
CA GLU A 77 -0.68 22.30 20.56
C GLU A 77 -1.79 21.36 21.07
N LYS A 78 -2.80 21.06 20.23
CA LYS A 78 -3.95 20.24 20.59
C LYS A 78 -3.75 18.74 20.30
N GLY A 79 -2.75 18.36 19.50
CA GLY A 79 -2.59 16.95 19.12
C GLY A 79 -1.59 16.68 18.01
N ASN A 80 -1.52 15.41 17.62
CA ASN A 80 -0.62 14.90 16.59
C ASN A 80 -1.28 14.84 15.20
N ILE A 81 -0.49 14.50 14.18
CA ILE A 81 -0.94 14.42 12.79
C ILE A 81 -2.03 13.36 12.62
N TYR A 82 -1.87 12.19 13.24
CA TYR A 82 -2.83 11.10 13.09
C TYR A 82 -4.23 11.50 13.57
N ASP A 83 -4.33 12.16 14.72
CA ASP A 83 -5.62 12.53 15.33
C ASP A 83 -6.28 13.72 14.62
N LEU A 84 -5.50 14.68 14.13
CA LEU A 84 -6.04 15.98 13.70
C LEU A 84 -5.99 16.22 12.18
N ALA A 85 -5.06 15.60 11.46
CA ALA A 85 -4.83 15.90 10.05
C ALA A 85 -5.60 14.96 9.10
N LEU A 86 -5.97 13.76 9.55
CA LEU A 86 -6.59 12.73 8.73
C LEU A 86 -8.12 12.91 8.64
N SER A 87 -8.69 12.58 7.48
CA SER A 87 -10.13 12.52 7.24
C SER A 87 -10.75 11.25 7.81
N ARG A 88 -12.09 11.20 7.87
CA ARG A 88 -12.82 9.92 7.95
C ARG A 88 -12.60 9.10 6.67
N PRO A 89 -12.84 7.76 6.71
CA PRO A 89 -12.73 6.90 5.55
C PRO A 89 -13.62 7.39 4.41
N LEU A 90 -13.05 7.48 3.21
CA LEU A 90 -13.81 7.82 2.02
C LEU A 90 -14.50 6.59 1.43
N ASP A 91 -15.74 6.80 1.00
CA ASP A 91 -16.48 5.83 0.19
C ASP A 91 -16.03 5.90 -1.26
N PHE A 92 -15.59 4.76 -1.78
CA PHE A 92 -15.24 4.63 -3.19
C PHE A 92 -16.41 4.09 -3.99
N GLY A 93 -16.82 4.87 -4.99
CA GLY A 93 -17.86 4.52 -5.94
C GLY A 93 -17.31 4.28 -7.35
N ILE A 94 -17.91 3.33 -8.06
CA ILE A 94 -17.72 3.16 -9.50
C ILE A 94 -18.93 3.76 -10.22
N PHE A 95 -18.66 4.73 -11.08
CA PHE A 95 -19.66 5.46 -11.85
C PHE A 95 -19.65 4.94 -13.30
N PRO A 96 -20.61 4.10 -13.70
CA PRO A 96 -20.70 3.65 -15.08
C PRO A 96 -21.19 4.78 -15.99
N ASP A 97 -20.84 4.73 -17.28
CA ASP A 97 -21.34 5.67 -18.30
C ASP A 97 -22.87 5.73 -18.34
N SER A 98 -23.53 4.63 -18.00
CA SER A 98 -24.98 4.53 -17.86
C SER A 98 -25.37 3.70 -16.64
N GLY A 99 -26.42 4.15 -15.92
CA GLY A 99 -26.96 3.48 -14.74
C GLY A 99 -26.58 4.15 -13.42
N LYS A 100 -26.70 3.40 -12.32
CA LYS A 100 -26.43 3.90 -10.96
C LYS A 100 -25.00 3.61 -10.54
N ALA A 101 -24.39 4.56 -9.83
CA ALA A 101 -23.11 4.37 -9.16
C ALA A 101 -23.19 3.22 -8.15
N GLN A 102 -22.09 2.47 -8.01
CA GLN A 102 -21.99 1.32 -7.13
C GLN A 102 -20.87 1.55 -6.11
N PHE A 103 -21.14 1.26 -4.84
CA PHE A 103 -20.24 1.54 -3.72
C PHE A 103 -19.86 0.26 -2.97
N TYR A 104 -18.77 0.32 -2.23
CA TYR A 104 -18.31 -0.76 -1.35
C TYR A 104 -19.02 -0.71 0.01
N ASP A 105 -20.32 -1.00 0.02
CA ASP A 105 -21.26 -0.81 1.14
C ASP A 105 -21.63 -2.10 1.91
N LYS A 106 -21.33 -3.28 1.36
CA LYS A 106 -21.71 -4.61 1.88
C LYS A 106 -20.53 -5.58 1.90
N GLY A 107 -19.32 -5.03 2.05
CA GLY A 107 -18.07 -5.80 2.02
C GLY A 107 -17.87 -6.52 0.69
N LEU A 108 -17.31 -7.74 0.73
CA LEU A 108 -17.02 -8.54 -0.48
C LEU A 108 -18.25 -8.78 -1.37
N LYS A 109 -19.48 -8.74 -0.81
CA LYS A 109 -20.72 -8.90 -1.58
C LYS A 109 -20.99 -7.72 -2.52
N SER A 110 -20.35 -6.57 -2.32
CA SER A 110 -20.46 -5.41 -3.22
C SER A 110 -19.65 -5.60 -4.51
N ILE A 111 -18.58 -6.39 -4.49
CA ILE A 111 -17.61 -6.51 -5.60
C ILE A 111 -18.28 -6.90 -6.93
N PRO A 112 -19.10 -7.98 -7.02
CA PRO A 112 -19.67 -8.37 -8.31
C PRO A 112 -20.51 -7.24 -8.95
N ARG A 113 -21.32 -6.58 -8.13
CA ARG A 113 -22.16 -5.46 -8.56
C ARG A 113 -21.33 -4.24 -8.97
N MET A 114 -20.30 -3.89 -8.18
CA MET A 114 -19.41 -2.77 -8.48
C MET A 114 -18.70 -2.93 -9.81
N PHE A 115 -18.19 -4.13 -10.09
CA PHE A 115 -17.41 -4.42 -11.29
C PHE A 115 -18.24 -5.06 -12.41
N SER A 116 -19.57 -5.03 -12.34
CA SER A 116 -20.46 -5.59 -13.36
C SER A 116 -20.17 -7.06 -13.71
N MET A 117 -19.77 -7.86 -12.73
CA MET A 117 -19.48 -9.29 -12.88
C MET A 117 -20.73 -10.12 -12.59
N ASP A 118 -20.96 -11.14 -13.40
CA ASP A 118 -21.83 -12.25 -13.00
C ASP A 118 -21.14 -13.17 -11.95
N ASN A 119 -21.90 -14.13 -11.42
CA ASN A 119 -21.38 -15.03 -10.39
C ASN A 119 -20.16 -15.85 -10.85
N TRP A 120 -20.11 -16.22 -12.13
CA TRP A 120 -19.02 -17.03 -12.68
C TRP A 120 -17.77 -16.19 -12.95
N GLU A 121 -17.95 -14.96 -13.44
CA GLU A 121 -16.88 -13.96 -13.53
C GLU A 121 -16.28 -13.66 -12.17
N PHE A 122 -17.10 -13.49 -11.14
CA PHE A 122 -16.63 -13.27 -9.78
C PHE A 122 -15.81 -14.45 -9.24
N ILE A 123 -16.26 -15.69 -9.46
CA ILE A 123 -15.51 -16.89 -9.06
C ILE A 123 -14.14 -16.94 -9.75
N LYS A 124 -14.09 -16.73 -11.08
CA LYS A 124 -12.82 -16.73 -11.83
C LYS A 124 -11.90 -15.59 -11.41
N TRP A 125 -12.45 -14.40 -11.17
CA TRP A 125 -11.72 -13.25 -10.66
C TRP A 125 -11.12 -13.55 -9.28
N ALA A 126 -11.92 -14.10 -8.37
CA ALA A 126 -11.52 -14.46 -7.01
C ALA A 126 -10.47 -15.58 -7.00
N TYR A 127 -10.57 -16.53 -7.93
CA TYR A 127 -9.56 -17.57 -8.13
C TYR A 127 -8.19 -16.96 -8.44
N LEU A 128 -8.10 -16.02 -9.37
CA LEU A 128 -6.81 -15.39 -9.70
C LEU A 128 -6.30 -14.51 -8.55
N MET A 129 -7.18 -13.78 -7.85
CA MET A 129 -6.84 -13.08 -6.61
C MET A 129 -6.23 -14.03 -5.58
N LEU A 130 -6.90 -15.14 -5.28
CA LEU A 130 -6.45 -16.11 -4.29
C LEU A 130 -5.08 -16.69 -4.64
N LYS A 131 -4.81 -16.96 -5.93
CA LYS A 131 -3.48 -17.37 -6.41
C LYS A 131 -2.42 -16.33 -6.08
N THR A 132 -2.66 -15.06 -6.41
CA THR A 132 -1.70 -14.00 -6.10
C THR A 132 -1.43 -13.87 -4.61
N TRP A 133 -2.46 -13.97 -3.77
CA TRP A 133 -2.34 -13.84 -2.31
C TRP A 133 -1.58 -14.99 -1.67
N THR A 134 -1.72 -16.18 -2.24
CA THR A 134 -1.14 -17.43 -1.73
C THR A 134 0.13 -17.85 -2.46
N SER A 135 0.77 -16.94 -3.19
CA SER A 135 2.09 -17.14 -3.81
C SER A 135 3.16 -16.31 -3.11
N ASN A 136 4.43 -16.74 -3.21
CA ASN A 136 5.61 -16.01 -2.74
C ASN A 136 6.62 -15.81 -3.88
N ASN A 137 7.44 -16.84 -4.17
CA ASN A 137 8.48 -16.77 -5.19
C ASN A 137 7.85 -16.63 -6.57
N ARG A 138 6.80 -17.42 -6.85
CA ARG A 138 6.00 -17.29 -8.07
C ARG A 138 5.43 -15.89 -8.25
N SER A 139 4.95 -15.28 -7.15
CA SER A 139 4.42 -13.92 -7.18
C SER A 139 5.50 -12.90 -7.59
N LYS A 140 6.67 -12.96 -6.93
CA LYS A 140 7.76 -12.01 -7.14
C LYS A 140 8.55 -12.21 -8.43
N ILE A 141 8.57 -13.42 -8.97
CA ILE A 141 9.39 -13.76 -10.15
C ILE A 141 8.53 -13.81 -11.41
N GLU A 142 7.36 -14.46 -11.36
CA GLU A 142 6.49 -14.66 -12.52
C GLU A 142 5.38 -13.63 -12.58
N TYR A 143 4.57 -13.50 -11.51
CA TYR A 143 3.42 -12.59 -11.54
C TYR A 143 3.82 -11.13 -11.58
N ASP A 144 5.02 -10.78 -11.13
CA ASP A 144 5.54 -9.43 -11.27
C ASP A 144 5.86 -9.04 -12.72
N ARG A 145 6.07 -10.02 -13.61
CA ARG A 145 6.29 -9.80 -15.05
C ARG A 145 5.00 -9.76 -15.87
N LEU A 146 3.87 -10.14 -15.27
CA LEU A 146 2.59 -10.18 -15.95
C LEU A 146 1.81 -8.88 -15.72
N ASN A 147 1.28 -8.27 -16.78
CA ASN A 147 0.35 -7.16 -16.62
C ASN A 147 -0.96 -7.66 -15.96
N ALA A 148 -1.40 -6.95 -14.92
CA ALA A 148 -2.58 -7.32 -14.15
C ALA A 148 -3.85 -7.39 -15.02
N ALA A 149 -4.12 -6.34 -15.81
CA ALA A 149 -5.33 -6.26 -16.62
C ALA A 149 -5.38 -7.37 -17.69
N GLN A 150 -4.24 -7.69 -18.30
CA GLN A 150 -4.12 -8.79 -19.26
C GLN A 150 -4.35 -10.15 -18.61
N ALA A 151 -3.90 -10.35 -17.37
CA ALA A 151 -4.10 -11.61 -16.65
C ALA A 151 -5.58 -11.90 -16.31
N TRP A 152 -6.38 -10.87 -15.99
CA TRP A 152 -7.83 -11.03 -15.77
C TRP A 152 -8.66 -11.02 -17.05
N LYS A 153 -8.17 -10.44 -18.14
CA LYS A 153 -8.91 -10.33 -19.41
C LYS A 153 -9.55 -11.64 -19.90
N PRO A 154 -8.87 -12.81 -19.93
CA PRO A 154 -9.52 -14.05 -20.40
C PRO A 154 -10.58 -14.59 -19.43
N LEU A 155 -10.64 -14.08 -18.19
CA LEU A 155 -11.55 -14.54 -17.15
C LEU A 155 -12.85 -13.71 -17.09
N LEU A 156 -12.85 -12.50 -17.67
CA LEU A 156 -13.91 -11.51 -17.56
C LEU A 156 -14.45 -11.12 -18.93
N LYS A 157 -15.75 -10.85 -19.01
CA LYS A 157 -16.40 -10.22 -20.17
C LYS A 157 -15.95 -8.76 -20.29
N ASP A 158 -16.12 -8.18 -21.47
CA ASP A 158 -15.60 -6.84 -21.80
C ASP A 158 -16.06 -5.73 -20.86
N LYS A 159 -17.32 -5.76 -20.41
CA LYS A 159 -17.83 -4.76 -19.45
C LYS A 159 -17.10 -4.89 -18.11
N ALA A 160 -17.09 -6.09 -17.53
CA ALA A 160 -16.45 -6.35 -16.25
C ALA A 160 -14.94 -6.08 -16.29
N ASN A 161 -14.27 -6.51 -17.36
CA ASN A 161 -12.84 -6.27 -17.54
C ASN A 161 -12.50 -4.77 -17.64
N ARG A 162 -13.32 -3.98 -18.36
CA ARG A 162 -13.13 -2.52 -18.46
C ARG A 162 -13.32 -1.84 -17.10
N THR A 163 -14.38 -2.19 -16.37
CA THR A 163 -14.67 -1.63 -15.05
C THR A 163 -13.63 -2.05 -14.01
N TRP A 164 -13.14 -3.29 -14.08
CA TRP A 164 -12.08 -3.79 -13.20
C TRP A 164 -10.76 -3.06 -13.43
N ARG A 165 -10.26 -3.01 -14.67
CA ARG A 165 -8.97 -2.37 -14.95
C ARG A 165 -9.01 -0.84 -14.74
N SER A 166 -10.17 -0.19 -14.84
CA SER A 166 -10.28 1.26 -14.63
C SER A 166 -10.05 1.68 -13.17
N CYS A 167 -10.18 0.77 -12.20
CA CYS A 167 -9.92 1.11 -10.80
C CYS A 167 -8.43 1.09 -10.43
N PHE A 168 -7.55 0.54 -11.28
CA PHE A 168 -6.13 0.38 -10.94
C PHE A 168 -5.41 1.71 -10.74
N GLY A 169 -5.73 2.74 -11.53
CA GLY A 169 -5.20 4.08 -11.34
C GLY A 169 -5.62 4.66 -9.97
N PRO A 170 -6.93 4.88 -9.74
CA PRO A 170 -7.41 5.50 -8.52
C PRO A 170 -7.25 4.69 -7.23
N TRP A 171 -7.11 3.36 -7.29
CA TRP A 171 -6.92 2.53 -6.09
C TRP A 171 -5.46 2.14 -5.88
N ILE A 172 -4.84 1.50 -6.88
CA ILE A 172 -3.47 0.99 -6.74
C ILE A 172 -2.46 2.12 -6.90
N GLY A 173 -2.81 3.18 -7.62
CA GLY A 173 -1.90 4.30 -7.88
C GLY A 173 -0.98 4.04 -9.06
N SER A 174 -1.42 3.18 -9.98
CA SER A 174 -0.62 2.75 -11.10
C SER A 174 -1.45 2.69 -12.37
N ASP A 175 -0.83 3.05 -13.50
CA ASP A 175 -1.44 2.88 -14.80
C ASP A 175 -1.76 1.39 -15.03
N TRP A 176 -3.00 1.11 -15.42
CA TRP A 176 -3.47 -0.24 -15.70
C TRP A 176 -2.64 -0.93 -16.81
N SER A 177 -2.00 -0.14 -17.68
CA SER A 177 -1.10 -0.63 -18.73
C SER A 177 0.25 -1.13 -18.19
N LYS A 178 0.63 -0.77 -16.96
CA LYS A 178 1.95 -1.05 -16.36
C LYS A 178 1.90 -1.89 -15.08
N VAL A 179 0.81 -1.82 -14.32
CA VAL A 179 0.72 -2.50 -13.03
C VAL A 179 0.86 -4.03 -13.17
N SER A 180 1.74 -4.62 -12.36
CA SER A 180 1.97 -6.07 -12.35
C SER A 180 0.85 -6.82 -11.63
N LEU A 181 0.65 -8.08 -12.00
CA LEU A 181 -0.29 -8.98 -11.32
C LEU A 181 0.11 -9.16 -9.85
N HIS A 182 1.41 -9.20 -9.56
CA HIS A 182 1.94 -9.19 -8.19
C HIS A 182 1.46 -7.97 -7.40
N THR A 183 1.69 -6.77 -7.93
CA THR A 183 1.34 -5.51 -7.25
C THR A 183 -0.16 -5.40 -7.01
N ALA A 184 -0.98 -5.72 -8.02
CA ALA A 184 -2.43 -5.70 -7.88
C ALA A 184 -2.92 -6.71 -6.83
N GLY A 185 -2.40 -7.94 -6.87
CA GLY A 185 -2.73 -8.98 -5.91
C GLY A 185 -2.41 -8.59 -4.47
N GLU A 186 -1.17 -8.14 -4.22
CA GLU A 186 -0.73 -7.72 -2.88
C GLU A 186 -1.54 -6.53 -2.36
N PHE A 187 -1.86 -5.56 -3.23
CA PHE A 187 -2.68 -4.41 -2.87
C PHE A 187 -4.02 -4.84 -2.27
N PHE A 188 -4.80 -5.62 -3.02
CA PHE A 188 -6.12 -6.05 -2.56
C PHE A 188 -6.03 -7.01 -1.39
N ARG A 189 -4.99 -7.87 -1.32
CA ARG A 189 -4.75 -8.74 -0.16
C ARG A 189 -4.68 -7.90 1.10
N LYS A 190 -3.90 -6.83 1.09
CA LYS A 190 -3.61 -6.05 2.29
C LYS A 190 -4.73 -5.07 2.62
N GLN A 191 -5.45 -4.57 1.61
CA GLN A 191 -6.71 -3.86 1.82
C GLN A 191 -7.75 -4.74 2.55
N LEU A 192 -7.86 -6.02 2.19
CA LEU A 192 -8.88 -6.93 2.70
C LEU A 192 -8.43 -7.79 3.89
N ILE A 193 -7.12 -7.89 4.14
CA ILE A 193 -6.52 -8.75 5.15
C ILE A 193 -5.35 -8.02 5.80
N THR A 194 -5.64 -7.30 6.89
CA THR A 194 -4.65 -6.53 7.66
C THR A 194 -5.00 -6.50 9.15
N LYS A 195 -3.99 -6.28 9.99
CA LYS A 195 -4.05 -6.11 11.45
C LYS A 195 -2.80 -5.33 11.90
N PRO A 196 -2.87 -4.49 12.95
CA PRO A 196 -4.03 -4.25 13.83
C PRO A 196 -5.08 -3.33 13.20
N VAL A 197 -6.15 -3.07 13.94
CA VAL A 197 -7.14 -2.03 13.62
C VAL A 197 -6.67 -0.71 14.22
N HIS A 198 -6.82 0.37 13.47
CA HIS A 198 -6.48 1.73 13.86
C HIS A 198 -7.69 2.44 14.45
N ARG A 199 -7.60 2.96 15.67
CA ARG A 199 -8.71 3.64 16.34
C ARG A 199 -8.59 5.14 16.18
N HIS A 200 -9.72 5.81 16.01
CA HIS A 200 -9.82 7.26 15.94
C HIS A 200 -10.91 7.73 16.91
N GLU A 201 -10.59 8.78 17.65
CA GLU A 201 -11.49 9.39 18.62
C GLU A 201 -12.68 10.09 17.94
N ALA A 202 -13.67 10.48 18.75
CA ALA A 202 -14.79 11.27 18.26
C ALA A 202 -14.33 12.69 17.88
N ASP A 203 -14.93 13.23 16.82
CA ASP A 203 -14.66 14.58 16.33
C ASP A 203 -15.95 15.26 15.85
N GLU A 204 -15.83 16.45 15.27
CA GLU A 204 -16.98 17.22 14.76
C GLU A 204 -17.77 16.49 13.66
N ASP A 205 -17.13 15.54 12.97
CA ASP A 205 -17.72 14.74 11.90
C ASP A 205 -18.45 13.48 12.43
N GLY A 206 -18.40 13.20 13.74
CA GLY A 206 -19.22 12.15 14.37
C GLY A 206 -18.55 11.35 15.50
N PRO A 207 -19.09 10.17 15.84
CA PRO A 207 -18.57 9.36 16.94
C PRO A 207 -17.20 8.73 16.61
N ALA A 208 -16.52 8.24 17.64
CA ALA A 208 -15.29 7.47 17.53
C ALA A 208 -15.48 6.27 16.59
N TRP A 209 -14.43 5.92 15.85
CA TRP A 209 -14.49 4.92 14.79
C TRP A 209 -13.15 4.18 14.66
N ALA A 210 -13.12 3.18 13.77
CA ALA A 210 -11.94 2.36 13.59
C ALA A 210 -11.69 1.98 12.13
N GLN A 211 -10.44 2.12 11.67
CA GLN A 211 -10.00 1.68 10.36
C GLN A 211 -9.41 0.26 10.46
N GLY A 212 -10.15 -0.72 9.96
CA GLY A 212 -9.74 -2.11 9.88
C GLY A 212 -9.71 -2.63 8.44
N ALA A 213 -9.47 -3.94 8.30
CA ALA A 213 -9.52 -4.61 7.00
C ALA A 213 -10.84 -4.34 6.27
N GLY A 214 -10.74 -3.95 5.00
CA GLY A 214 -11.87 -3.62 4.14
C GLY A 214 -12.45 -2.22 4.32
N ILE A 215 -12.03 -1.45 5.33
CA ILE A 215 -12.49 -0.06 5.53
C ILE A 215 -11.80 0.88 4.54
N GLY A 216 -12.52 1.95 4.14
CA GLY A 216 -12.06 2.96 3.19
C GLY A 216 -10.78 3.68 3.58
N TRP A 217 -10.22 4.42 2.63
CA TRP A 217 -8.93 5.10 2.78
C TRP A 217 -9.10 6.48 3.42
N LEU A 218 -8.10 6.91 4.16
CA LEU A 218 -8.04 8.24 4.75
C LEU A 218 -7.28 9.18 3.81
N LEU A 219 -7.68 10.45 3.78
CA LEU A 219 -6.94 11.55 3.15
C LEU A 219 -6.49 12.54 4.23
N PHE A 220 -5.69 13.53 3.83
CA PHE A 220 -5.52 14.72 4.66
C PHE A 220 -6.71 15.66 4.49
N LYS A 221 -7.11 16.30 5.59
CA LYS A 221 -8.14 17.37 5.62
C LYS A 221 -7.69 18.67 4.92
N GLY A 222 -6.42 18.74 4.49
CA GLY A 222 -5.86 19.85 3.73
C GLY A 222 -4.58 19.47 2.99
N PRO A 223 -3.84 20.45 2.43
CA PRO A 223 -2.71 20.20 1.54
C PRO A 223 -1.60 19.39 2.22
N SER A 224 -1.13 18.35 1.57
CA SER A 224 -0.19 17.37 2.15
C SER A 224 1.09 17.97 2.71
N SER A 225 1.67 19.00 2.06
CA SER A 225 2.85 19.69 2.59
C SER A 225 2.53 20.46 3.88
N GLU A 226 1.39 21.11 3.95
CA GLU A 226 0.98 21.88 5.13
C GLU A 226 0.55 20.97 6.27
N TYR A 227 -0.10 19.84 5.95
CA TYR A 227 -0.71 18.97 6.94
C TYR A 227 0.23 17.88 7.47
N TRP A 228 1.26 17.52 6.70
CA TRP A 228 2.20 16.48 7.09
C TRP A 228 3.65 16.93 7.10
N PHE A 229 4.18 17.44 5.99
CA PHE A 229 5.62 17.66 5.87
C PHE A 229 6.11 18.87 6.64
N ASN A 230 5.38 19.99 6.66
CA ASN A 230 5.79 21.19 7.38
C ASN A 230 5.85 20.94 8.91
N PRO A 231 4.83 20.34 9.54
CA PRO A 231 4.92 19.97 10.96
C PRO A 231 6.04 18.96 11.23
N TRP A 232 6.23 17.98 10.33
CA TRP A 232 7.27 16.96 10.51
C TRP A 232 8.69 17.54 10.40
N VAL A 233 8.96 18.39 9.40
CA VAL A 233 10.26 19.06 9.26
C VAL A 233 10.53 19.94 10.49
N ARG A 234 9.55 20.74 10.93
CA ARG A 234 9.68 21.56 12.14
C ARG A 234 10.02 20.71 13.36
N TYR A 235 9.28 19.62 13.58
CA TYR A 235 9.54 18.68 14.66
C TYR A 235 10.97 18.12 14.60
N LEU A 236 11.45 17.72 13.42
CA LEU A 236 12.80 17.19 13.25
C LEU A 236 13.88 18.25 13.50
N GLU A 237 13.68 19.48 13.05
CA GLU A 237 14.58 20.61 13.32
C GLU A 237 14.67 20.89 14.82
N GLU A 238 13.54 20.90 15.54
CA GLU A 238 13.49 21.05 17.00
C GLU A 238 14.22 19.90 17.72
N LYS A 239 14.22 18.69 17.15
CA LYS A 239 15.01 17.55 17.66
C LYS A 239 16.50 17.61 17.27
N GLY A 240 16.92 18.59 16.47
CA GLY A 240 18.31 18.81 16.10
C GLY A 240 18.72 18.22 14.74
N VAL A 241 17.78 17.80 13.90
CA VAL A 241 18.08 17.46 12.49
C VAL A 241 18.43 18.73 11.73
N ARG A 242 19.53 18.70 10.96
CA ARG A 242 19.93 19.83 10.11
C ARG A 242 19.50 19.59 8.67
N PHE A 243 18.68 20.48 8.12
CA PHE A 243 18.27 20.41 6.72
C PHE A 243 19.12 21.32 5.82
N PHE A 244 19.49 20.80 4.66
CA PHE A 244 20.24 21.48 3.63
C PHE A 244 19.44 21.43 2.32
N TRP A 245 18.65 22.47 2.08
CA TRP A 245 17.80 22.61 0.90
C TRP A 245 18.58 23.08 -0.34
N LYS A 246 18.04 22.82 -1.53
CA LYS A 246 18.66 23.16 -2.83
C LYS A 246 20.08 22.57 -2.95
N LYS A 247 20.30 21.37 -2.41
CA LYS A 247 21.56 20.63 -2.48
C LYS A 247 21.36 19.29 -3.18
N SER A 248 21.61 19.30 -4.48
CA SER A 248 21.51 18.10 -5.31
C SER A 248 22.71 17.18 -5.10
N LEU A 249 22.43 15.90 -4.87
CA LEU A 249 23.43 14.83 -4.96
C LEU A 249 23.66 14.51 -6.44
N THR A 250 24.86 14.77 -6.95
CA THR A 250 25.20 14.60 -8.37
C THR A 250 25.82 13.24 -8.69
N LYS A 251 26.47 12.61 -7.71
CA LYS A 251 27.11 11.30 -7.86
C LYS A 251 27.11 10.55 -6.53
N LEU A 252 26.75 9.28 -6.57
CA LEU A 252 26.84 8.35 -5.45
C LEU A 252 27.37 7.01 -5.97
N GLU A 253 28.51 6.57 -5.44
CA GLU A 253 29.04 5.24 -5.69
C GLU A 253 28.70 4.36 -4.47
N PHE A 254 27.98 3.26 -4.69
CA PHE A 254 27.54 2.37 -3.62
C PHE A 254 27.38 0.94 -4.13
N ASP A 255 27.61 -0.04 -3.26
CA ASP A 255 27.57 -1.47 -3.58
C ASP A 255 26.15 -2.08 -3.48
N GLY A 256 25.15 -1.34 -3.98
CA GLY A 256 23.84 -1.92 -4.33
C GLY A 256 22.95 -2.47 -3.20
N ALA A 257 22.97 -1.94 -1.98
CA ALA A 257 22.05 -2.38 -0.93
C ALA A 257 20.66 -1.70 -1.05
N HIS A 258 19.61 -2.50 -1.26
CA HIS A 258 18.21 -2.05 -1.20
C HIS A 258 17.52 -2.58 0.04
N THR A 259 16.73 -1.75 0.71
CA THR A 259 15.89 -2.19 1.82
C THR A 259 14.76 -3.08 1.30
N LYS A 260 14.68 -4.31 1.83
CA LYS A 260 13.56 -5.21 1.54
C LYS A 260 12.40 -4.90 2.46
N THR A 261 11.33 -4.34 1.91
CA THR A 261 10.09 -4.03 2.65
C THR A 261 9.11 -5.22 2.63
N GLN A 262 8.28 -5.30 3.66
CA GLN A 262 7.14 -6.22 3.74
C GLN A 262 5.86 -5.61 3.17
N ALA A 263 5.81 -4.28 2.97
CA ALA A 263 4.75 -3.58 2.26
C ALA A 263 4.53 -4.18 0.87
N GLN A 264 5.60 -4.55 0.14
CA GLN A 264 5.56 -5.27 -1.16
C GLN A 264 4.75 -4.57 -2.26
N VAL A 265 4.42 -3.31 -2.07
CA VAL A 265 3.80 -2.42 -3.05
C VAL A 265 4.49 -1.06 -2.97
N TRP A 266 4.43 -0.30 -4.05
CA TRP A 266 4.87 1.09 -4.08
C TRP A 266 3.83 1.97 -3.37
N SER A 267 4.00 2.19 -2.07
CA SER A 267 3.05 2.93 -1.24
C SER A 267 3.75 3.85 -0.23
N ILE A 268 2.96 4.71 0.42
CA ILE A 268 3.41 5.53 1.55
C ILE A 268 4.01 4.64 2.64
N GLU A 269 3.30 3.57 3.01
CA GLU A 269 3.77 2.59 4.00
C GLU A 269 5.09 1.95 3.60
N GLY A 270 5.24 1.60 2.32
CA GLY A 270 6.50 1.08 1.80
C GLY A 270 7.66 2.07 1.96
N ALA A 271 7.40 3.37 1.77
CA ALA A 271 8.39 4.43 1.95
C ALA A 271 8.75 4.66 3.43
N VAL A 272 7.78 4.63 4.35
CA VAL A 272 8.05 4.74 5.79
C VAL A 272 8.84 3.52 6.26
N GLU A 273 8.37 2.32 5.89
CA GLU A 273 9.03 1.06 6.23
C GLU A 273 10.47 1.00 5.69
N SER A 274 10.71 1.45 4.46
CA SER A 274 12.07 1.49 3.89
C SER A 274 13.00 2.40 4.68
N GLY A 275 12.52 3.57 5.12
CA GLY A 275 13.28 4.50 5.94
C GLY A 275 13.62 3.94 7.31
N ARG A 276 12.64 3.36 8.01
CA ARG A 276 12.87 2.70 9.31
C ARG A 276 13.81 1.50 9.18
N ARG A 277 13.69 0.68 8.14
CA ARG A 277 14.62 -0.43 7.89
C ARG A 277 16.05 0.04 7.61
N ALA A 278 16.22 1.14 6.89
CA ALA A 278 17.54 1.75 6.68
C ALA A 278 18.14 2.25 8.02
N ALA A 279 17.35 2.93 8.84
CA ALA A 279 17.76 3.34 10.19
C ALA A 279 18.09 2.13 11.07
N LYS A 280 17.30 1.05 11.00
CA LYS A 280 17.53 -0.20 11.73
C LYS A 280 18.83 -0.90 11.36
N ALA A 281 19.24 -0.82 10.10
CA ALA A 281 20.53 -1.33 9.66
C ALA A 281 21.72 -0.56 10.26
N ILE A 282 21.50 0.69 10.67
CA ILE A 282 22.48 1.54 11.37
C ILE A 282 22.43 1.31 12.89
N ASP A 283 21.23 1.19 13.46
CA ASP A 283 20.99 0.96 14.89
C ASP A 283 19.84 -0.03 15.11
N GLY A 284 20.16 -1.19 15.69
CA GLY A 284 19.20 -2.28 15.89
C GLY A 284 18.04 -1.97 16.84
N ARG A 285 18.09 -0.86 17.58
CA ARG A 285 17.01 -0.40 18.46
C ARG A 285 15.79 0.13 17.70
N VAL A 286 15.92 0.44 16.41
CA VAL A 286 14.80 0.91 15.60
C VAL A 286 13.75 -0.19 15.44
N GLU A 287 12.51 0.15 15.78
CA GLU A 287 11.37 -0.73 15.61
C GLU A 287 10.75 -0.55 14.21
N VAL A 288 10.29 -1.66 13.64
CA VAL A 288 9.60 -1.68 12.35
C VAL A 288 8.39 -2.58 12.52
N ILE A 289 7.22 -2.05 12.26
CA ILE A 289 5.98 -2.82 12.36
C ILE A 289 5.87 -3.71 11.13
N ASP A 290 5.89 -5.01 11.37
CA ASP A 290 5.78 -6.00 10.31
C ASP A 290 4.34 -6.10 9.77
N GLN A 291 4.22 -6.40 8.49
CA GLN A 291 2.93 -6.46 7.80
C GLN A 291 2.22 -7.78 8.10
N TYR A 292 0.94 -7.70 8.49
CA TYR A 292 0.16 -8.88 8.80
C TYR A 292 -0.05 -9.77 7.55
N ARG A 293 0.21 -11.06 7.73
CA ARG A 293 -0.15 -12.10 6.77
C ARG A 293 -0.59 -13.35 7.53
N PRO A 294 -1.85 -13.81 7.36
CA PRO A 294 -2.38 -14.96 8.08
C PRO A 294 -1.53 -16.22 7.91
N VAL A 295 -1.53 -17.07 8.95
CA VAL A 295 -0.80 -18.34 8.95
C VAL A 295 -1.21 -19.22 7.77
N TRP A 296 -2.51 -19.33 7.48
CA TRP A 296 -2.99 -20.15 6.36
C TRP A 296 -2.45 -19.66 5.00
N ILE A 297 -2.38 -18.35 4.76
CA ILE A 297 -1.78 -17.79 3.53
C ILE A 297 -0.30 -18.13 3.48
N LYS A 298 0.42 -17.95 4.59
CA LYS A 298 1.85 -18.28 4.69
C LYS A 298 2.10 -19.76 4.41
N THR A 299 1.25 -20.65 4.93
CA THR A 299 1.35 -22.09 4.72
C THR A 299 1.12 -22.46 3.25
N ILE A 300 0.04 -21.99 2.64
CA ILE A 300 -0.23 -22.26 1.21
C ILE A 300 0.90 -21.72 0.33
N ALA A 301 1.41 -20.52 0.62
CA ALA A 301 2.51 -19.93 -0.13
C ALA A 301 3.83 -20.68 0.01
N LYS A 302 4.13 -21.24 1.18
CA LYS A 302 5.29 -22.15 1.35
C LYS A 302 5.14 -23.42 0.53
N THR A 303 3.94 -23.99 0.48
CA THR A 303 3.69 -25.17 -0.36
C THR A 303 3.77 -24.82 -1.85
N ASP A 304 3.23 -23.67 -2.28
CA ASP A 304 3.41 -23.18 -3.64
C ASP A 304 4.88 -22.92 -3.99
N ASP A 305 5.70 -22.43 -3.06
CA ASP A 305 7.14 -22.26 -3.27
C ASP A 305 7.83 -23.60 -3.57
N ILE A 306 7.45 -24.68 -2.88
CA ILE A 306 7.96 -26.04 -3.15
C ILE A 306 7.51 -26.50 -4.54
N LEU A 307 6.23 -26.37 -4.87
CA LEU A 307 5.72 -26.73 -6.20
C LEU A 307 6.39 -25.92 -7.31
N TYR A 308 6.60 -24.62 -7.07
CA TYR A 308 7.26 -23.73 -8.02
C TYR A 308 8.72 -24.14 -8.25
N SER A 309 9.44 -24.59 -7.22
CA SER A 309 10.83 -25.05 -7.35
C SER A 309 10.99 -26.27 -8.28
N ILE A 310 9.95 -27.10 -8.40
CA ILE A 310 9.90 -28.26 -9.31
C ILE A 310 9.12 -27.96 -10.60
N LYS A 311 8.87 -26.68 -10.90
CA LYS A 311 8.09 -26.21 -12.07
C LYS A 311 6.66 -26.77 -12.16
N ALA A 312 6.08 -27.19 -11.03
CA ALA A 312 4.70 -27.64 -10.97
C ALA A 312 3.71 -26.45 -11.03
N PRO A 313 2.44 -26.71 -11.42
CA PRO A 313 1.37 -25.71 -11.35
C PRO A 313 1.20 -25.15 -9.93
N HIS A 314 0.49 -24.02 -9.83
CA HIS A 314 0.18 -23.44 -8.53
C HIS A 314 -0.66 -24.42 -7.70
N ILE A 315 -0.51 -24.43 -6.37
CA ILE A 315 -1.23 -25.37 -5.49
C ILE A 315 -2.76 -25.34 -5.68
N ILE A 316 -3.34 -24.16 -5.90
CA ILE A 316 -4.77 -24.03 -6.20
C ILE A 316 -5.15 -24.73 -7.52
N ASP A 317 -4.28 -24.68 -8.52
CA ASP A 317 -4.50 -25.38 -9.79
C ASP A 317 -4.47 -26.88 -9.55
N PHE A 318 -3.50 -27.35 -8.77
CA PHE A 318 -3.37 -28.76 -8.40
C PHE A 318 -4.62 -29.29 -7.67
N ILE A 319 -5.13 -28.53 -6.70
CA ILE A 319 -6.36 -28.87 -5.98
C ILE A 319 -7.55 -28.93 -6.94
N PHE A 320 -7.69 -27.93 -7.82
CA PHE A 320 -8.78 -27.88 -8.79
C PHE A 320 -8.76 -29.07 -9.75
N TRP A 321 -7.59 -29.40 -10.33
CA TRP A 321 -7.42 -30.56 -11.20
C TRP A 321 -7.68 -31.89 -10.47
N SER A 322 -7.21 -32.01 -9.22
CA SER A 322 -7.44 -33.21 -8.42
C SER A 322 -8.92 -33.45 -8.15
N LEU A 323 -9.68 -32.39 -7.83
CA LEU A 323 -11.13 -32.47 -7.64
C LEU A 323 -11.86 -32.84 -8.93
N LEU A 324 -11.46 -32.30 -10.08
CA LEU A 324 -12.04 -32.68 -11.37
C LEU A 324 -11.81 -34.15 -11.71
N ILE A 325 -10.60 -34.66 -11.45
CA ILE A 325 -10.27 -36.08 -11.66
C ILE A 325 -11.12 -36.95 -10.73
N LEU A 326 -11.21 -36.61 -9.44
CA LEU A 326 -12.03 -37.36 -8.47
C LEU A 326 -13.51 -37.38 -8.86
N CYS A 327 -14.08 -36.23 -9.26
CA CYS A 327 -15.46 -36.16 -9.73
C CYS A 327 -15.68 -36.97 -11.02
N GLY A 328 -14.73 -36.94 -11.96
CA GLY A 328 -14.77 -37.73 -13.18
C GLY A 328 -14.70 -39.23 -12.90
N CYS A 329 -13.82 -39.66 -11.99
CA CYS A 329 -13.73 -41.05 -11.54
C CYS A 329 -15.00 -41.51 -10.81
N MET A 330 -15.61 -40.65 -9.97
CA MET A 330 -16.89 -40.96 -9.32
C MET A 330 -18.03 -41.09 -10.34
N PHE A 331 -18.08 -40.22 -11.36
CA PHE A 331 -19.05 -40.39 -12.45
C PHE A 331 -18.82 -41.69 -13.21
N TYR A 332 -17.57 -42.05 -13.50
CA TYR A 332 -17.27 -43.32 -14.18
C TYR A 332 -17.69 -44.55 -13.35
N LEU A 333 -17.48 -44.51 -12.03
CA LEU A 333 -17.85 -45.59 -11.10
C LEU A 333 -19.35 -45.65 -10.79
N CYS A 334 -20.11 -44.57 -10.94
CA CYS A 334 -21.57 -44.58 -10.76
C CYS A 334 -22.34 -45.02 -12.02
N PHE A 335 -21.68 -45.06 -13.18
CA PHE A 335 -22.28 -45.46 -14.47
C PHE A 335 -21.81 -46.84 -14.94
N TRP A 336 -21.16 -47.61 -14.06
CA TRP A 336 -20.79 -49.01 -14.25
C TRP A 336 -21.31 -49.89 -13.11
#